data_AF-A0A4Q3VUG1-F1
#
_entry.id   AF-A0A4Q3VUG1-F1
#
_cell.length_a   1.000
_cell.length_b   1.000
_cell.length_c   1.000
_cell.angle_alpha   90.00
_cell.angle_beta   90.00
_cell.angle_gamma   90.00
#
_symmetry.space_group_name_H-M   'P 1'
#
loop_
_entity.id
_entity.type
_entity.pdbx_description
1 polymer ?
#
loop_
_entity_poly.entity_id
_entity_poly.type
_entity_poly.pdbx_seq_one_letter_code
_entity_poly.pdbx_strand_id
1 'polypeptide(L)'
;MQQKGLKPQAELLRQLVNQKIIRAAYSNNQLREVLTDFWFNHFNIAASKGGIQQYLTAYERDAIRPNVLGKFENILLATAKSPAMLVYLDNNKSTVDEEMMDMGQKKIAKVRDDVMEKAENAMVEKMTDTAMKRNAKGKIKKPKMNGLNENYAREIMELHTMGVDGGYTQADVTQAARILTGWSLNPMVEYGIRPNRLPNEKRMEKLGIVYDDNFMFAAQKHDKGEKKVLGVAFPAGGGYDEGLKLIHVLATHPSTARFISKKLAIRFVSDVPPQSLIDKMSKTFLEKEGDIKQVLITMVASPEFWTKEALREKTKSPFELAISAIRATDAKVMMPFQVYQWVSKMGQRLYNYQAPTGFPDKGQYWINTGSLLNRMNFGLAFASNRIPGIKVDLMALNNNREPESAEEALRVFSKLLMPERNIDESVKRLTPLLTDPELQKKIDNAAGQTSTYKSAVQEDESNEMMQKQGKGAKKIGGKKNAEPQLQLAKGNNSMLGQVVGIIIGSPEFQRR
;
A
#
# COMPACT_ATOMS: atom_id res chain seq x y z
N MET A 1 -22.62 -19.50 -5.56
CA MET A 1 -22.14 -18.09 -5.55
C MET A 1 -23.30 -17.16 -5.90
N GLN A 2 -23.80 -17.15 -7.14
CA GLN A 2 -24.91 -16.27 -7.57
C GLN A 2 -26.20 -16.44 -6.76
N GLN A 3 -26.65 -17.68 -6.50
CA GLN A 3 -27.86 -17.93 -5.68
C GLN A 3 -27.77 -17.41 -4.24
N LYS A 4 -26.56 -17.17 -3.71
CA LYS A 4 -26.34 -16.60 -2.37
C LYS A 4 -26.07 -15.08 -2.41
N GLY A 5 -26.21 -14.44 -3.57
CA GLY A 5 -25.84 -13.04 -3.78
C GLY A 5 -24.33 -12.75 -3.69
N LEU A 6 -23.49 -13.79 -3.61
CA LEU A 6 -22.04 -13.65 -3.48
C LEU A 6 -21.43 -13.31 -4.83
N LYS A 7 -20.62 -12.25 -4.83
CA LYS A 7 -19.94 -11.72 -6.01
C LYS A 7 -18.49 -12.24 -6.12
N PRO A 8 -17.86 -12.19 -7.31
CA PRO A 8 -16.47 -12.62 -7.47
C PRO A 8 -15.50 -11.83 -6.60
N GLN A 9 -14.43 -12.47 -6.10
CA GLN A 9 -13.41 -11.82 -5.27
C GLN A 9 -12.75 -10.61 -5.96
N ALA A 10 -12.62 -10.64 -7.28
CA ALA A 10 -12.12 -9.51 -8.07
C ALA A 10 -12.94 -8.22 -7.88
N GLU A 11 -14.22 -8.34 -7.49
CA GLU A 11 -15.06 -7.18 -7.21
C GLU A 11 -14.68 -6.47 -5.91
N LEU A 12 -14.07 -7.15 -4.93
CA LEU A 12 -13.61 -6.52 -3.68
C LEU A 12 -12.57 -5.45 -3.96
N LEU A 13 -11.56 -5.78 -4.78
CA LEU A 13 -10.53 -4.81 -5.17
C LEU A 13 -11.14 -3.65 -5.96
N ARG A 14 -12.10 -3.93 -6.86
CA ARG A 14 -12.81 -2.89 -7.61
C ARG A 14 -13.61 -1.96 -6.70
N GLN A 15 -14.30 -2.50 -5.69
CA GLN A 15 -15.05 -1.72 -4.71
C GLN A 15 -14.12 -0.85 -3.87
N LEU A 16 -13.01 -1.40 -3.38
CA LEU A 16 -11.98 -0.67 -2.63
C LEU A 16 -11.41 0.50 -3.47
N VAL A 17 -11.01 0.22 -4.70
CA VAL A 17 -10.51 1.24 -5.65
C VAL A 17 -11.55 2.32 -5.91
N ASN A 18 -12.80 1.94 -6.16
CA ASN A 18 -13.88 2.91 -6.38
C ASN A 18 -14.10 3.79 -5.14
N GLN A 19 -14.13 3.19 -3.95
CA GLN A 19 -14.27 3.91 -2.69
C GLN A 19 -13.12 4.91 -2.49
N LYS A 20 -11.87 4.50 -2.74
CA LYS A 20 -10.70 5.39 -2.62
C LYS A 20 -10.82 6.59 -3.56
N ILE A 21 -11.20 6.37 -4.81
CA ILE A 21 -11.34 7.45 -5.81
C ILE A 21 -12.47 8.41 -5.43
N ILE A 22 -13.64 7.90 -5.05
CA ILE A 22 -14.79 8.73 -4.64
C ILE A 22 -14.43 9.57 -3.40
N ARG A 23 -13.77 8.96 -2.40
CA ARG A 23 -13.35 9.68 -1.20
C ARG A 23 -12.31 10.76 -1.52
N ALA A 24 -11.28 10.44 -2.30
CA ALA A 24 -10.28 11.40 -2.69
C ALA A 24 -10.87 12.53 -3.54
N ALA A 25 -11.80 12.24 -4.44
CA ALA A 25 -12.46 13.22 -5.29
C ALA A 25 -13.37 14.18 -4.49
N TYR A 26 -14.22 13.66 -3.61
CA TYR A 26 -15.34 14.44 -3.06
C TYR A 26 -15.28 14.72 -1.56
N SER A 27 -14.37 14.10 -0.80
CA SER A 27 -14.24 14.38 0.63
C SER A 27 -13.76 15.81 0.86
N ASN A 28 -14.33 16.48 1.86
CA ASN A 28 -13.81 17.76 2.35
C ASN A 28 -12.56 17.57 3.22
N ASN A 29 -12.30 16.34 3.70
CA ASN A 29 -11.16 16.01 4.56
C ASN A 29 -9.95 15.54 3.74
N GLN A 30 -9.44 16.37 2.83
CA GLN A 30 -8.37 15.98 1.88
C GLN A 30 -7.09 15.52 2.57
N LEU A 31 -6.68 16.19 3.66
CA LEU A 31 -5.51 15.75 4.44
C LEU A 31 -5.65 14.31 4.93
N ARG A 32 -6.87 13.89 5.34
CA ARG A 32 -7.14 12.53 5.79
C ARG A 32 -6.98 11.52 4.65
N GLU A 33 -7.40 11.85 3.44
CA GLU A 33 -7.25 10.97 2.28
C GLU A 33 -5.78 10.87 1.83
N VAL A 34 -5.04 11.99 1.85
CA VAL A 34 -3.60 12.02 1.57
C VAL A 34 -2.82 11.17 2.59
N LEU A 35 -3.15 11.31 3.89
CA LEU A 35 -2.50 10.50 4.93
C LEU A 35 -2.92 9.04 4.87
N THR A 36 -4.16 8.72 4.49
CA THR A 36 -4.58 7.34 4.27
C THR A 36 -3.73 6.68 3.18
N ASP A 37 -3.48 7.39 2.06
CA ASP A 37 -2.61 6.91 0.99
C ASP A 37 -1.17 6.74 1.45
N PHE A 38 -0.63 7.75 2.16
CA PHE A 38 0.72 7.72 2.73
C PHE A 38 0.91 6.52 3.68
N TRP A 39 0.00 6.33 4.64
CA TRP A 39 0.12 5.26 5.62
C TRP A 39 -0.11 3.88 5.02
N PHE A 40 -1.05 3.73 4.08
CA PHE A 40 -1.19 2.47 3.34
C PHE A 40 0.11 2.13 2.59
N ASN A 41 0.72 3.12 1.94
CA ASN A 41 1.97 2.93 1.22
C ASN A 41 3.17 2.68 2.15
N HIS A 42 3.16 3.23 3.36
CA HIS A 42 4.20 2.98 4.36
C HIS A 42 4.13 1.56 4.95
N PHE A 43 2.92 1.06 5.20
CA PHE A 43 2.66 -0.32 5.63
C PHE A 43 2.15 -1.14 4.44
N ASN A 44 2.92 -1.14 3.34
CA ASN A 44 2.46 -1.63 2.05
C ASN A 44 2.16 -3.13 2.07
N ILE A 45 1.04 -3.49 1.47
CA ILE A 45 0.67 -4.87 1.17
C ILE A 45 0.18 -4.95 -0.28
N ALA A 46 0.57 -6.03 -0.97
CA ALA A 46 0.26 -6.21 -2.39
C ALA A 46 -0.95 -7.13 -2.59
N ALA A 47 -1.95 -6.66 -3.35
CA ALA A 47 -3.10 -7.46 -3.78
C ALA A 47 -2.74 -8.65 -4.67
N SER A 48 -1.55 -8.66 -5.26
CA SER A 48 -1.03 -9.78 -6.06
C SER A 48 -0.59 -10.98 -5.21
N LYS A 49 -0.20 -10.77 -3.94
CA LYS A 49 0.25 -11.85 -3.06
C LYS A 49 -0.98 -12.62 -2.59
N GLY A 50 -0.98 -13.93 -2.86
CA GLY A 50 -2.18 -14.78 -2.80
C GLY A 50 -2.86 -14.77 -1.44
N GLY A 51 -4.20 -14.71 -1.45
CA GLY A 51 -5.03 -14.77 -0.24
C GLY A 51 -5.23 -13.44 0.48
N ILE A 52 -4.60 -12.35 0.04
CA ILE A 52 -4.65 -11.04 0.72
C ILE A 52 -5.80 -10.17 0.22
N GLN A 53 -6.29 -10.39 -1.00
CA GLN A 53 -7.30 -9.53 -1.62
C GLN A 53 -8.59 -9.42 -0.78
N GLN A 54 -8.91 -10.46 -0.01
CA GLN A 54 -10.06 -10.49 0.89
C GLN A 54 -9.90 -9.59 2.12
N TYR A 55 -8.67 -9.28 2.54
CA TYR A 55 -8.38 -8.48 3.73
C TYR A 55 -8.10 -7.01 3.42
N LEU A 56 -7.74 -6.65 2.18
CA LEU A 56 -7.35 -5.28 1.81
C LEU A 56 -8.38 -4.22 2.19
N THR A 57 -9.66 -4.51 1.99
CA THR A 57 -10.72 -3.53 2.27
C THR A 57 -10.81 -3.24 3.77
N ALA A 58 -10.76 -4.30 4.59
CA ALA A 58 -10.75 -4.18 6.05
C ALA A 58 -9.45 -3.53 6.54
N TYR A 59 -8.32 -3.87 5.93
CA TYR A 59 -7.03 -3.28 6.28
C TYR A 59 -7.02 -1.76 6.13
N GLU A 60 -7.42 -1.23 4.98
CA GLU A 60 -7.51 0.23 4.82
C GLU A 60 -8.58 0.83 5.74
N ARG A 61 -9.78 0.23 5.81
CA ARG A 61 -10.91 0.76 6.57
C ARG A 61 -10.70 0.79 8.08
N ASP A 62 -10.11 -0.27 8.64
CA ASP A 62 -10.11 -0.56 10.08
C ASP A 62 -8.73 -0.35 10.71
N ALA A 63 -7.63 -0.65 10.00
CA ALA A 63 -6.29 -0.46 10.55
C ALA A 63 -5.71 0.91 10.19
N ILE A 64 -5.81 1.33 8.93
CA ILE A 64 -5.17 2.57 8.45
C ILE A 64 -6.04 3.80 8.76
N ARG A 65 -7.24 3.87 8.17
CA ARG A 65 -8.07 5.09 8.16
C ARG A 65 -8.45 5.66 9.53
N PRO A 66 -8.69 4.86 10.58
CA PRO A 66 -9.01 5.40 11.90
C PRO A 66 -7.81 6.08 12.57
N ASN A 67 -6.59 5.66 12.23
CA ASN A 67 -5.37 6.04 12.95
C ASN A 67 -4.51 7.09 12.24
N VAL A 68 -4.91 7.57 11.05
CA VAL A 68 -4.06 8.42 10.19
C VAL A 68 -3.55 9.73 10.79
N LEU A 69 -4.23 10.25 11.82
CA LEU A 69 -3.84 11.46 12.58
C LEU A 69 -3.58 11.16 14.07
N GLY A 70 -3.66 9.90 14.48
CA GLY A 70 -3.53 9.49 15.88
C GLY A 70 -2.09 9.31 16.34
N LYS A 71 -1.90 8.61 17.45
CA LYS A 71 -0.58 8.16 17.88
C LYS A 71 -0.03 7.12 16.92
N PHE A 72 1.26 7.22 16.58
CA PHE A 72 1.94 6.27 15.69
C PHE A 72 1.89 4.83 16.21
N GLU A 73 2.00 4.63 17.53
CA GLU A 73 1.87 3.31 18.15
C GLU A 73 0.55 2.62 17.80
N ASN A 74 -0.57 3.37 17.73
CA ASN A 74 -1.88 2.82 17.43
C ASN A 74 -1.95 2.29 15.98
N ILE A 75 -1.41 3.04 15.01
CA ILE A 75 -1.40 2.57 13.62
C ILE A 75 -0.43 1.40 13.46
N LEU A 76 0.73 1.43 14.12
CA LEU A 76 1.70 0.34 14.10
C LEU A 76 1.09 -0.95 14.67
N LEU A 77 0.41 -0.86 15.81
CA LEU A 77 -0.26 -2.02 16.43
C LEU A 77 -1.40 -2.54 15.54
N ALA A 78 -2.24 -1.64 15.02
CA ALA A 78 -3.38 -2.01 14.19
C ALA A 78 -2.94 -2.70 12.89
N THR A 79 -1.88 -2.22 12.24
CA THR A 79 -1.34 -2.88 11.04
C THR A 79 -0.65 -4.19 11.40
N ALA A 80 0.13 -4.23 12.49
CA ALA A 80 0.86 -5.41 12.92
C ALA A 80 -0.04 -6.59 13.33
N LYS A 81 -1.23 -6.30 13.88
CA LYS A 81 -2.24 -7.31 14.21
C LYS A 81 -3.17 -7.66 13.04
N SER A 82 -3.12 -6.90 11.95
CA SER A 82 -4.07 -7.08 10.86
C SER A 82 -3.86 -8.44 10.14
N PRO A 83 -4.94 -9.15 9.77
CA PRO A 83 -4.82 -10.39 8.99
C PRO A 83 -4.08 -10.17 7.67
N ALA A 84 -4.24 -8.99 7.06
CA ALA A 84 -3.61 -8.65 5.81
C ALA A 84 -2.08 -8.63 5.95
N MET A 85 -1.55 -7.95 6.98
CA MET A 85 -0.11 -7.88 7.23
C MET A 85 0.47 -9.22 7.68
N LEU A 86 -0.21 -9.92 8.61
CA LEU A 86 0.23 -11.21 9.13
C LEU A 86 0.34 -12.27 8.02
N VAL A 87 -0.55 -12.24 7.02
CA VAL A 87 -0.46 -13.12 5.84
C VAL A 87 0.55 -12.59 4.82
N TYR A 88 0.60 -11.26 4.60
CA TYR A 88 1.53 -10.66 3.65
C TYR A 88 2.99 -10.88 4.01
N LEU A 89 3.32 -10.99 5.30
CA LEU A 89 4.67 -11.26 5.76
C LEU A 89 4.82 -12.65 6.39
N ASP A 90 3.83 -13.53 6.17
CA ASP A 90 3.82 -14.94 6.60
C ASP A 90 4.00 -15.17 8.13
N ASN A 91 3.78 -14.14 8.96
CA ASN A 91 3.88 -14.26 10.42
C ASN A 91 2.79 -15.16 11.02
N ASN A 92 1.65 -15.31 10.35
CA ASN A 92 0.63 -16.27 10.75
C ASN A 92 1.16 -17.72 10.84
N LYS A 93 2.28 -18.01 10.16
CA LYS A 93 2.97 -19.30 10.16
C LYS A 93 4.13 -19.37 11.16
N SER A 94 4.50 -18.26 11.81
CA SER A 94 5.63 -18.20 12.74
C SER A 94 5.36 -19.02 14.00
N THR A 95 6.27 -19.92 14.32
CA THR A 95 6.25 -20.71 15.57
C THR A 95 7.62 -20.68 16.23
N VAL A 96 7.64 -20.92 17.54
CA VAL A 96 8.87 -21.24 18.29
C VAL A 96 9.63 -22.37 17.59
N ASP A 97 10.95 -22.28 17.60
CA ASP A 97 11.81 -23.34 17.07
C ASP A 97 11.69 -24.61 17.93
N GLU A 98 11.74 -25.79 17.29
CA GLU A 98 11.55 -27.08 17.98
C GLU A 98 12.52 -27.30 19.15
N GLU A 99 13.74 -26.80 19.01
CA GLU A 99 14.79 -26.87 20.05
C GLU A 99 14.42 -26.05 21.28
N MET A 100 13.69 -24.94 21.10
CA MET A 100 13.28 -24.01 22.16
C MET A 100 11.88 -24.32 22.71
N MET A 101 11.18 -25.32 22.18
CA MET A 101 9.86 -25.72 22.68
C MET A 101 9.91 -26.29 24.09
N ASP A 102 8.98 -25.85 24.94
CA ASP A 102 8.75 -26.48 26.24
C ASP A 102 8.11 -27.88 26.11
N MET A 103 8.10 -28.65 27.20
CA MET A 103 7.53 -30.01 27.21
C MET A 103 6.03 -30.05 26.89
N GLY A 104 5.27 -29.01 27.23
CA GLY A 104 3.86 -28.88 26.90
C GLY A 104 3.64 -28.66 25.40
N GLN A 105 4.46 -27.79 24.79
CA GLN A 105 4.45 -27.52 23.35
C GLN A 105 4.83 -28.76 22.56
N LYS A 106 5.87 -29.50 22.98
CA LYS A 106 6.28 -30.78 22.38
C LYS A 106 5.15 -31.82 22.42
N LYS A 107 4.43 -31.93 23.55
CA LYS A 107 3.27 -32.83 23.68
C LYS A 107 2.13 -32.44 22.74
N ILE A 108 1.80 -31.15 22.65
CA ILE A 108 0.74 -30.65 21.76
C ILE A 108 1.12 -30.88 20.29
N ALA A 109 2.37 -30.62 19.91
CA ALA A 109 2.88 -30.88 18.57
C ALA A 109 2.77 -32.37 18.20
N LYS A 110 3.17 -33.27 19.11
CA LYS A 110 3.03 -34.72 18.92
C LYS A 110 1.58 -35.15 18.71
N VAL A 111 0.66 -34.71 19.58
CA VAL A 111 -0.77 -35.02 19.45
C VAL A 111 -1.33 -34.51 18.11
N ARG A 112 -0.94 -33.31 17.68
CA ARG A 112 -1.33 -32.77 16.38
C ARG A 112 -0.86 -33.67 15.25
N ASP A 113 0.40 -34.07 15.28
CA ASP A 113 1.01 -34.90 14.22
C ASP A 113 0.36 -36.29 14.17
N ASP A 114 0.07 -36.91 15.32
CA ASP A 114 -0.65 -38.19 15.40
C ASP A 114 -2.08 -38.08 14.81
N VAL A 115 -2.77 -36.97 15.06
CA VAL A 115 -4.13 -36.71 14.52
C VAL A 115 -4.09 -36.51 13.00
N MET A 116 -3.09 -35.78 12.51
CA MET A 116 -2.91 -35.57 11.06
C MET A 116 -2.58 -36.87 10.34
N GLU A 117 -1.73 -37.71 10.92
CA GLU A 117 -1.39 -39.03 10.39
C GLU A 117 -2.63 -39.95 10.35
N LYS A 118 -3.46 -39.96 11.40
CA LYS A 118 -4.73 -40.70 11.40
C LYS A 118 -5.70 -40.20 10.34
N ALA A 119 -5.81 -38.87 10.17
CA ALA A 119 -6.66 -38.27 9.15
C ALA A 119 -6.17 -38.58 7.72
N GLU A 120 -4.86 -38.53 7.48
CA GLU A 120 -4.25 -38.97 6.22
C GLU A 120 -4.56 -40.44 5.94
N ASN A 121 -4.31 -41.32 6.91
CA ASN A 121 -4.57 -42.75 6.76
C ASN A 121 -6.04 -43.03 6.43
N ALA A 122 -6.98 -42.39 7.14
CA ALA A 122 -8.41 -42.52 6.87
C ALA A 122 -8.81 -41.97 5.48
N MET A 123 -8.15 -40.91 5.00
CA MET A 123 -8.38 -40.36 3.66
C MET A 123 -7.85 -41.29 2.57
N VAL A 124 -6.64 -41.83 2.77
CA VAL A 124 -6.02 -42.80 1.86
C VAL A 124 -6.84 -44.09 1.80
N GLU A 125 -7.36 -44.59 2.92
CA GLU A 125 -8.23 -45.78 2.97
C GLU A 125 -9.50 -45.62 2.12
N LYS A 126 -10.10 -44.43 2.13
CA LYS A 126 -11.32 -44.08 1.38
C LYS A 126 -11.12 -43.89 -0.12
N MET A 127 -9.88 -43.82 -0.61
CA MET A 127 -9.63 -43.78 -2.04
C MET A 127 -10.02 -45.13 -2.67
N THR A 128 -10.49 -45.16 -3.91
CA THR A 128 -10.86 -46.40 -4.60
C THR A 128 -9.78 -46.86 -5.57
N ASP A 129 -8.98 -45.92 -6.09
CA ASP A 129 -7.90 -46.19 -7.05
C ASP A 129 -6.59 -46.58 -6.34
N THR A 130 -6.10 -47.79 -6.61
CA THR A 130 -4.89 -48.38 -6.04
C THR A 130 -3.61 -47.62 -6.43
N ALA A 131 -3.58 -47.00 -7.62
CA ALA A 131 -2.49 -46.17 -8.09
C ALA A 131 -2.50 -44.79 -7.40
N MET A 132 -3.68 -44.23 -7.13
CA MET A 132 -3.80 -43.03 -6.27
C MET A 132 -3.42 -43.33 -4.81
N LYS A 133 -3.82 -44.47 -4.25
CA LYS A 133 -3.42 -44.89 -2.88
C LYS A 133 -1.91 -44.96 -2.71
N ARG A 134 -1.21 -45.65 -3.64
CA ARG A 134 0.26 -45.73 -3.62
C ARG A 134 0.93 -44.37 -3.81
N ASN A 135 0.33 -43.48 -4.60
CA ASN A 135 0.84 -42.12 -4.81
C ASN A 135 0.53 -41.14 -3.66
N ALA A 136 -0.54 -41.36 -2.89
CA ALA A 136 -0.94 -40.50 -1.79
C ALA A 136 -0.19 -40.81 -0.48
N LYS A 137 0.07 -42.10 -0.21
CA LYS A 137 0.74 -42.57 1.02
C LYS A 137 2.17 -41.99 1.09
N GLY A 138 2.42 -41.10 2.06
CA GLY A 138 3.74 -40.47 2.27
C GLY A 138 4.04 -39.26 1.38
N LYS A 139 3.08 -38.78 0.55
CA LYS A 139 3.22 -37.53 -0.22
C LYS A 139 2.43 -36.34 0.36
N ILE A 140 1.59 -36.54 1.37
CA ILE A 140 1.04 -35.43 2.13
C ILE A 140 2.18 -34.84 2.96
N LYS A 141 2.77 -33.74 2.47
CA LYS A 141 3.82 -33.04 3.20
C LYS A 141 3.23 -32.60 4.53
N LYS A 142 3.76 -33.14 5.64
CA LYS A 142 3.53 -32.57 6.98
C LYS A 142 3.77 -31.06 6.87
N PRO A 143 2.88 -30.21 7.40
CA PRO A 143 3.16 -28.79 7.47
C PRO A 143 4.46 -28.61 8.23
N LYS A 144 5.51 -28.17 7.53
CA LYS A 144 6.77 -27.82 8.16
C LYS A 144 6.41 -26.75 9.18
N MET A 145 6.73 -26.95 10.46
CA MET A 145 6.73 -25.84 11.41
C MET A 145 7.69 -24.83 10.80
N ASN A 146 7.15 -23.73 10.27
CA ASN A 146 7.99 -22.64 9.83
C ASN A 146 8.51 -22.07 11.15
N GLY A 147 9.81 -22.25 11.40
CA GLY A 147 10.48 -21.69 12.57
C GLY A 147 10.33 -20.17 12.63
N LEU A 148 11.22 -19.52 13.37
CA LEU A 148 11.14 -18.07 13.55
C LEU A 148 11.01 -17.30 12.22
N ASN A 149 9.98 -16.45 12.14
CA ASN A 149 9.81 -15.55 10.99
C ASN A 149 10.58 -14.25 11.18
N GLU A 150 11.89 -14.29 10.90
CA GLU A 150 12.73 -13.09 10.93
C GLU A 150 12.35 -12.06 9.87
N ASN A 151 11.68 -12.46 8.77
CA ASN A 151 11.28 -11.50 7.75
C ASN A 151 10.31 -10.49 8.34
N TYR A 152 9.25 -10.93 9.03
CA TYR A 152 8.30 -10.01 9.64
C TYR A 152 8.93 -9.11 10.71
N ALA A 153 9.79 -9.69 11.55
CA ALA A 153 10.54 -8.92 12.56
C ALA A 153 11.47 -7.88 11.92
N ARG A 154 12.11 -8.22 10.79
CA ARG A 154 12.93 -7.27 10.04
C ARG A 154 12.06 -6.16 9.46
N GLU A 155 10.97 -6.48 8.76
CA GLU A 155 10.12 -5.46 8.15
C GLU A 155 9.54 -4.50 9.18
N ILE A 156 9.11 -4.99 10.35
CA ILE A 156 8.55 -4.12 11.39
C ILE A 156 9.61 -3.18 11.98
N MET A 157 10.84 -3.65 12.14
CA MET A 157 11.95 -2.83 12.66
C MET A 157 12.53 -1.89 11.60
N GLU A 158 12.69 -2.38 10.37
CA GLU A 158 13.38 -1.71 9.27
C GLU A 158 12.45 -0.78 8.49
N LEU A 159 11.38 -1.33 7.90
CA LEU A 159 10.54 -0.59 6.96
C LEU A 159 9.41 0.16 7.63
N HIS A 160 8.87 -0.39 8.72
CA HIS A 160 7.72 0.20 9.41
C HIS A 160 8.12 1.17 10.52
N THR A 161 9.32 1.06 11.11
CA THR A 161 9.66 1.86 12.30
C THR A 161 11.00 2.58 12.21
N MET A 162 12.14 1.91 12.33
CA MET A 162 13.41 2.57 12.63
C MET A 162 14.22 2.98 11.39
N GLY A 163 13.85 2.50 10.20
CA GLY A 163 14.66 2.63 8.99
C GLY A 163 15.84 1.66 8.97
N VAL A 164 16.44 1.45 7.80
CA VAL A 164 17.62 0.57 7.61
C VAL A 164 18.79 0.95 8.53
N ASP A 165 19.01 2.26 8.73
CA ASP A 165 20.06 2.80 9.60
C ASP A 165 19.57 3.00 11.06
N GLY A 166 18.55 2.24 11.48
CA GLY A 166 17.86 2.43 12.76
C GLY A 166 18.67 2.07 14.00
N GLY A 167 19.85 1.43 13.84
CA GLY A 167 20.74 1.04 14.92
C GLY A 167 20.42 -0.29 15.59
N TYR A 168 19.54 -1.11 15.00
CA TYR A 168 19.29 -2.49 15.45
C TYR A 168 20.32 -3.46 14.85
N THR A 169 20.50 -4.58 15.53
CA THR A 169 21.37 -5.67 15.09
C THR A 169 20.56 -6.84 14.51
N GLN A 170 21.25 -7.75 13.84
CA GLN A 170 20.65 -9.03 13.46
C GLN A 170 20.12 -9.81 14.67
N ALA A 171 20.79 -9.72 15.82
CA ALA A 171 20.32 -10.36 17.05
C ALA A 171 18.99 -9.78 17.51
N ASP A 172 18.80 -8.46 17.41
CA ASP A 172 17.51 -7.83 17.75
C ASP A 172 16.39 -8.32 16.84
N VAL A 173 16.65 -8.52 15.54
CA VAL A 173 15.68 -9.09 14.59
C VAL A 173 15.27 -10.50 15.00
N THR A 174 16.24 -11.38 15.31
CA THR A 174 15.95 -12.74 15.78
C THR A 174 15.14 -12.72 17.08
N GLN A 175 15.49 -11.87 18.03
CA GLN A 175 14.80 -11.75 19.32
C GLN A 175 13.38 -11.17 19.16
N ALA A 176 13.19 -10.20 18.28
CA ALA A 176 11.87 -9.69 17.91
C ALA A 176 11.02 -10.76 17.20
N ALA A 177 11.62 -11.59 16.34
CA ALA A 177 10.93 -12.72 15.72
C ALA A 177 10.44 -13.73 16.77
N ARG A 178 11.25 -14.02 17.79
CA ARG A 178 10.85 -14.84 18.95
C ARG A 178 9.65 -14.24 19.67
N ILE A 179 9.62 -12.92 19.92
CA ILE A 179 8.47 -12.22 20.52
C ILE A 179 7.21 -12.36 19.67
N LEU A 180 7.32 -12.23 18.35
CA LEU A 180 6.17 -12.22 17.43
C LEU A 180 5.63 -13.62 17.10
N THR A 181 6.25 -14.69 17.60
CA THR A 181 5.73 -16.05 17.47
C THR A 181 4.34 -16.18 18.12
N GLY A 182 3.45 -16.94 17.48
CA GLY A 182 2.08 -17.12 17.96
C GLY A 182 1.10 -16.01 17.57
N TRP A 183 1.55 -14.86 17.09
CA TRP A 183 0.67 -13.86 16.48
C TRP A 183 0.13 -14.38 15.14
N SER A 184 -1.18 -14.63 15.07
CA SER A 184 -1.83 -15.33 13.95
C SER A 184 -3.22 -14.77 13.68
N LEU A 185 -3.89 -15.37 12.68
CA LEU A 185 -5.21 -14.96 12.20
C LEU A 185 -6.32 -15.87 12.71
N ASN A 186 -7.51 -15.32 12.80
CA ASN A 186 -8.76 -16.02 13.12
C ASN A 186 -9.77 -15.88 11.95
N PRO A 187 -10.47 -16.95 11.53
CA PRO A 187 -10.27 -18.36 11.89
C PRO A 187 -9.02 -18.95 11.20
N MET A 188 -8.41 -19.98 11.77
CA MET A 188 -7.31 -20.72 11.13
C MET A 188 -7.80 -21.39 9.83
N VAL A 189 -7.78 -20.68 8.71
CA VAL A 189 -8.22 -21.25 7.41
C VAL A 189 -7.20 -22.26 6.87
N GLU A 190 -5.94 -22.24 7.35
CA GLU A 190 -4.89 -23.06 6.75
C GLU A 190 -4.88 -24.53 7.23
N TYR A 191 -5.49 -24.88 8.37
CA TYR A 191 -5.52 -26.28 8.85
C TYR A 191 -6.75 -26.61 9.71
N GLY A 192 -7.77 -27.20 9.09
CA GLY A 192 -8.64 -28.22 9.70
C GLY A 192 -9.52 -27.86 10.90
N ILE A 193 -9.36 -26.70 11.54
CA ILE A 193 -10.29 -26.24 12.57
C ILE A 193 -11.54 -25.74 11.85
N ARG A 194 -12.61 -26.52 11.94
CA ARG A 194 -13.92 -26.10 11.44
C ARG A 194 -14.25 -24.73 12.06
N PRO A 195 -14.71 -23.73 11.27
CA PRO A 195 -15.06 -22.39 11.74
C PRO A 195 -16.01 -22.34 12.95
N ASN A 196 -16.69 -23.44 13.26
CA ASN A 196 -17.77 -23.49 14.25
C ASN A 196 -17.38 -23.83 15.69
N ARG A 197 -16.10 -23.92 16.09
CA ARG A 197 -15.74 -24.13 17.50
C ARG A 197 -14.44 -23.46 17.90
N LEU A 198 -14.42 -22.12 17.92
CA LEU A 198 -13.54 -21.46 18.88
C LEU A 198 -13.85 -22.04 20.27
N PRO A 199 -12.83 -22.43 21.06
CA PRO A 199 -13.07 -22.88 22.43
C PRO A 199 -13.85 -21.81 23.20
N ASN A 200 -14.64 -22.22 24.21
CA ASN A 200 -15.24 -21.22 25.09
C ASN A 200 -14.14 -20.38 25.78
N GLU A 201 -14.49 -19.18 26.21
CA GLU A 201 -13.55 -18.19 26.77
C GLU A 201 -12.63 -18.78 27.85
N LYS A 202 -13.21 -19.51 28.82
CA LYS A 202 -12.45 -20.20 29.87
C LYS A 202 -11.40 -21.18 29.35
N ARG A 203 -11.67 -21.86 28.22
CA ARG A 203 -10.73 -22.79 27.60
C ARG A 203 -9.69 -22.04 26.77
N MET A 204 -10.02 -20.91 26.17
CA MET A 204 -9.05 -20.04 25.49
C MET A 204 -8.05 -19.47 26.49
N GLU A 205 -8.53 -18.96 27.62
CA GLU A 205 -7.70 -18.46 28.71
C GLU A 205 -6.73 -19.53 29.23
N LYS A 206 -7.21 -20.74 29.52
CA LYS A 206 -6.37 -21.88 29.93
C LYS A 206 -5.32 -22.27 28.89
N LEU A 207 -5.58 -22.03 27.60
CA LEU A 207 -4.65 -22.31 26.51
C LEU A 207 -3.73 -21.13 26.19
N GLY A 208 -3.85 -20.01 26.90
CA GLY A 208 -3.12 -18.77 26.61
C GLY A 208 -3.47 -18.18 25.25
N ILE A 209 -4.71 -18.36 24.79
CA ILE A 209 -5.19 -17.81 23.53
C ILE A 209 -5.79 -16.43 23.82
N VAL A 210 -5.22 -15.39 23.22
CA VAL A 210 -5.82 -14.04 23.22
C VAL A 210 -6.57 -13.84 21.90
N TYR A 211 -7.78 -13.31 22.01
CA TYR A 211 -8.69 -13.09 20.89
C TYR A 211 -8.94 -11.59 20.70
N ASP A 212 -8.81 -11.11 19.47
CA ASP A 212 -9.20 -9.74 19.09
C ASP A 212 -9.69 -9.73 17.64
N ASP A 213 -11.01 -9.86 17.46
CA ASP A 213 -11.69 -9.98 16.16
C ASP A 213 -11.05 -11.02 15.22
N ASN A 214 -10.25 -10.55 14.24
CA ASN A 214 -9.59 -11.39 13.24
C ASN A 214 -8.14 -11.71 13.60
N PHE A 215 -7.64 -11.20 14.72
CA PHE A 215 -6.34 -11.51 15.30
C PHE A 215 -6.47 -12.56 16.41
N MET A 216 -5.43 -13.39 16.52
CA MET A 216 -5.29 -14.35 17.61
C MET A 216 -3.84 -14.46 18.04
N PHE A 217 -3.61 -14.50 19.35
CA PHE A 217 -2.35 -14.99 19.91
C PHE A 217 -2.49 -16.46 20.30
N ALA A 218 -1.53 -17.29 19.91
CA ALA A 218 -1.48 -18.71 20.18
C ALA A 218 -0.27 -19.06 21.06
N ALA A 219 -0.44 -19.09 22.38
CA ALA A 219 0.66 -19.36 23.33
C ALA A 219 1.39 -20.68 23.06
N GLN A 220 0.72 -21.70 22.51
CA GLN A 220 1.36 -22.97 22.15
C GLN A 220 2.39 -22.84 21.02
N LYS A 221 2.29 -21.80 20.18
CA LYS A 221 3.24 -21.49 19.12
C LYS A 221 4.30 -20.47 19.56
N HIS A 222 4.16 -19.88 20.73
CA HIS A 222 5.00 -18.77 21.18
C HIS A 222 6.28 -19.26 21.87
N ASP A 223 7.39 -18.59 21.62
CA ASP A 223 8.65 -18.80 22.35
C ASP A 223 8.53 -18.19 23.74
N LYS A 224 8.64 -19.00 24.80
CA LYS A 224 8.46 -18.53 26.19
C LYS A 224 9.77 -18.18 26.89
N GLY A 225 10.91 -18.36 26.23
CA GLY A 225 12.21 -18.03 26.80
C GLY A 225 12.38 -16.53 27.03
N GLU A 226 13.39 -16.15 27.80
CA GLU A 226 13.79 -14.76 27.93
C GLU A 226 14.31 -14.20 26.59
N LYS A 227 14.07 -12.91 26.37
CA LYS A 227 14.43 -12.21 25.12
C LYS A 227 14.96 -10.83 25.45
N LYS A 228 15.77 -10.28 24.56
CA LYS A 228 16.28 -8.91 24.67
C LYS A 228 16.28 -8.26 23.31
N VAL A 229 15.62 -7.11 23.18
CA VAL A 229 15.51 -6.35 21.92
C VAL A 229 15.84 -4.90 22.23
N LEU A 230 16.78 -4.30 21.50
CA LEU A 230 17.21 -2.91 21.64
C LEU A 230 17.61 -2.56 23.08
N GLY A 231 18.28 -3.49 23.76
CA GLY A 231 18.66 -3.33 25.17
C GLY A 231 17.54 -3.61 26.19
N VAL A 232 16.27 -3.70 25.77
CA VAL A 232 15.12 -3.94 26.63
C VAL A 232 14.93 -5.42 26.90
N ALA A 233 14.82 -5.80 28.17
CA ALA A 233 14.57 -7.19 28.59
C ALA A 233 13.08 -7.56 28.53
N PHE A 234 12.82 -8.78 28.08
CA PHE A 234 11.52 -9.44 28.05
C PHE A 234 11.66 -10.73 28.88
N PRO A 235 11.15 -10.74 30.13
CA PRO A 235 11.20 -11.93 30.99
C PRO A 235 10.50 -13.12 30.34
N ALA A 236 10.93 -14.33 30.70
CA ALA A 236 10.30 -15.56 30.23
C ALA A 236 8.81 -15.61 30.63
N GLY A 237 7.98 -16.12 29.71
CA GLY A 237 6.55 -16.35 29.95
C GLY A 237 5.65 -15.11 29.85
N GLY A 238 6.09 -14.01 29.23
CA GLY A 238 5.26 -12.82 29.05
C GLY A 238 4.15 -12.98 28.00
N GLY A 239 4.31 -13.90 27.05
CA GLY A 239 3.24 -14.30 26.12
C GLY A 239 2.76 -13.16 25.21
N TYR A 240 1.46 -12.90 25.21
CA TYR A 240 0.86 -11.88 24.32
C TYR A 240 1.41 -10.47 24.58
N ASP A 241 1.62 -10.13 25.85
CA ASP A 241 2.04 -8.81 26.29
C ASP A 241 3.46 -8.46 25.83
N GLU A 242 4.31 -9.46 25.54
CA GLU A 242 5.62 -9.23 24.96
C GLU A 242 5.52 -8.54 23.60
N GLY A 243 4.56 -8.94 22.77
CA GLY A 243 4.34 -8.33 21.47
C GLY A 243 3.83 -6.89 21.59
N LEU A 244 2.94 -6.60 22.55
CA LEU A 244 2.49 -5.23 22.83
C LEU A 244 3.66 -4.36 23.29
N LYS A 245 4.47 -4.88 24.21
CA LYS A 245 5.67 -4.18 24.71
C LYS A 245 6.69 -3.95 23.59
N LEU A 246 6.89 -4.91 22.68
CA LEU A 246 7.77 -4.73 21.52
C LEU A 246 7.26 -3.60 20.61
N ILE A 247 5.96 -3.58 20.30
CA ILE A 247 5.34 -2.52 19.50
C ILE A 247 5.56 -1.15 20.16
N HIS A 248 5.37 -1.05 21.47
CA HIS A 248 5.61 0.18 22.23
C HIS A 248 7.09 0.61 22.17
N VAL A 249 8.03 -0.31 22.41
CA VAL A 249 9.48 -0.04 22.34
C VAL A 249 9.87 0.48 20.96
N LEU A 250 9.36 -0.13 19.89
CA LEU A 250 9.64 0.32 18.52
C LEU A 250 8.97 1.67 18.22
N ALA A 251 7.69 1.85 18.59
CA ALA A 251 6.94 3.07 18.28
C ALA A 251 7.51 4.33 18.95
N THR A 252 8.12 4.18 20.12
CA THR A 252 8.67 5.28 20.93
C THR A 252 10.17 5.49 20.75
N HIS A 253 10.82 4.68 19.90
CA HIS A 253 12.26 4.76 19.72
C HIS A 253 12.70 6.06 19.00
N PRO A 254 13.82 6.71 19.39
CA PRO A 254 14.32 7.91 18.71
C PRO A 254 14.59 7.73 17.22
N SER A 255 15.07 6.56 16.78
CA SER A 255 15.24 6.26 15.35
C SER A 255 13.91 6.25 14.61
N THR A 256 12.83 5.79 15.25
CA THR A 256 11.48 5.80 14.68
C THR A 256 10.92 7.19 14.55
N ALA A 257 11.09 8.03 15.58
CA ALA A 257 10.74 9.45 15.50
C ALA A 257 11.42 10.13 14.30
N ARG A 258 12.73 9.88 14.11
CA ARG A 258 13.51 10.41 12.98
C ARG A 258 13.04 9.87 11.63
N PHE A 259 12.83 8.57 11.53
CA PHE A 259 12.43 7.90 10.30
C PHE A 259 11.05 8.35 9.83
N ILE A 260 10.04 8.32 10.71
CA ILE A 260 8.67 8.73 10.38
C ILE A 260 8.61 10.23 10.06
N SER A 261 9.29 11.08 10.84
CA SER A 261 9.39 12.51 10.56
C SER A 261 10.03 12.78 9.20
N LYS A 262 11.11 12.06 8.86
CA LYS A 262 11.75 12.16 7.54
C LYS A 262 10.80 11.74 6.42
N LYS A 263 10.06 10.63 6.55
CA LYS A 263 9.10 10.20 5.53
C LYS A 263 7.98 11.23 5.33
N LEU A 264 7.45 11.80 6.41
CA LEU A 264 6.44 12.86 6.33
C LEU A 264 7.00 14.15 5.69
N ALA A 265 8.21 14.55 6.06
CA ALA A 265 8.87 15.71 5.44
C ALA A 265 9.12 15.48 3.94
N ILE A 266 9.57 14.28 3.54
CA ILE A 266 9.73 13.90 2.12
C ILE A 266 8.38 13.96 1.40
N ARG A 267 7.31 13.52 2.06
CA ARG A 267 5.97 13.51 1.50
C ARG A 267 5.48 14.93 1.23
N PHE A 268 5.58 15.83 2.20
CA PHE A 268 4.88 17.12 2.14
C PHE A 268 5.74 18.32 1.76
N VAL A 269 7.07 18.24 1.88
CA VAL A 269 7.96 19.40 1.71
C VAL A 269 8.79 19.28 0.44
N SER A 270 9.76 18.38 0.40
CA SER A 270 10.69 18.24 -0.73
C SER A 270 11.23 16.82 -0.86
N ASP A 271 11.88 16.48 -1.97
CA ASP A 271 12.52 15.15 -2.09
C ASP A 271 13.74 15.01 -1.15
N VAL A 272 14.31 16.14 -0.73
CA VAL A 272 15.46 16.23 0.19
C VAL A 272 15.17 17.29 1.26
N PRO A 273 14.35 16.96 2.28
CA PRO A 273 13.96 17.93 3.30
C PRO A 273 15.14 18.36 4.18
N PRO A 274 15.20 19.63 4.62
CA PRO A 274 16.24 20.10 5.52
C PRO A 274 16.30 19.31 6.82
N GLN A 275 17.52 19.00 7.29
CA GLN A 275 17.71 18.25 8.54
C GLN A 275 17.10 18.98 9.74
N SER A 276 17.15 20.33 9.75
CA SER A 276 16.55 21.16 10.81
C SER A 276 15.05 20.91 10.98
N LEU A 277 14.31 20.72 9.87
CA LEU A 277 12.89 20.40 9.91
C LEU A 277 12.66 18.99 10.48
N ILE A 278 13.43 18.01 10.01
CA ILE A 278 13.34 16.63 10.50
C ILE A 278 13.59 16.59 12.01
N ASP A 279 14.59 17.31 12.50
CA ASP A 279 14.92 17.33 13.94
C ASP A 279 13.79 17.98 14.77
N LYS A 280 13.19 19.09 14.32
CA LYS A 280 12.02 19.73 14.97
C LYS A 280 10.82 18.78 15.05
N MET A 281 10.51 18.10 13.94
CA MET A 281 9.42 17.13 13.86
C MET A 281 9.69 15.92 14.76
N SER A 282 10.92 15.39 14.74
CA SER A 282 11.32 14.24 15.56
C SER A 282 11.26 14.55 17.05
N LYS A 283 11.67 15.77 17.44
CA LYS A 283 11.52 16.26 18.82
C LYS A 283 10.04 16.28 19.22
N THR A 284 9.18 16.85 18.38
CA THR A 284 7.72 16.86 18.63
C THR A 284 7.15 15.46 18.75
N PHE A 285 7.59 14.54 17.88
CA PHE A 285 7.17 13.15 17.90
C PHE A 285 7.48 12.50 19.26
N LEU A 286 8.69 12.69 19.79
CA LEU A 286 9.06 12.14 21.10
C LEU A 286 8.30 12.82 22.26
N GLU A 287 8.20 14.14 22.25
CA GLU A 287 7.51 14.91 23.31
C GLU A 287 5.99 14.68 23.35
N LYS A 288 5.39 14.30 22.22
CA LYS A 288 3.95 14.07 22.07
C LYS A 288 3.60 12.61 21.87
N GLU A 289 4.50 11.69 22.24
CA GLU A 289 4.26 10.24 22.21
C GLU A 289 3.76 9.75 20.83
N GLY A 290 4.37 10.24 19.77
CA GLY A 290 4.05 9.88 18.39
C GLY A 290 2.73 10.42 17.86
N ASP A 291 2.13 11.45 18.47
CA ASP A 291 0.93 12.12 17.94
C ASP A 291 1.23 12.76 16.56
N ILE A 292 0.75 12.11 15.50
CA ILE A 292 0.98 12.52 14.11
C ILE A 292 0.36 13.87 13.81
N LYS A 293 -0.79 14.20 14.41
CA LYS A 293 -1.40 15.52 14.23
C LYS A 293 -0.48 16.62 14.73
N GLN A 294 0.14 16.44 15.91
CA GLN A 294 1.08 17.43 16.44
C GLN A 294 2.34 17.54 15.58
N VAL A 295 2.88 16.43 15.10
CA VAL A 295 4.04 16.42 14.19
C VAL A 295 3.75 17.18 12.90
N LEU A 296 2.56 17.00 12.31
CA LEU A 296 2.13 17.73 11.13
C LEU A 296 1.94 19.23 11.41
N ILE A 297 1.42 19.61 12.59
CA ILE A 297 1.33 21.01 13.01
C ILE A 297 2.72 21.64 13.10
N THR A 298 3.69 20.98 13.73
CA THR A 298 5.08 21.44 13.77
C THR A 298 5.66 21.63 12.38
N MET A 299 5.38 20.70 11.46
CA MET A 299 5.85 20.77 10.08
C MET A 299 5.30 22.01 9.37
N VAL A 300 3.98 22.23 9.37
CA VAL A 300 3.37 23.38 8.67
C VAL A 300 3.64 24.72 9.37
N ALA A 301 3.95 24.73 10.65
CA ALA A 301 4.35 25.95 11.37
C ALA A 301 5.83 26.32 11.17
N SER A 302 6.64 25.41 10.61
CA SER A 302 8.07 25.63 10.42
C SER A 302 8.35 26.48 9.17
N PRO A 303 9.27 27.47 9.22
CA PRO A 303 9.64 28.26 8.06
C PRO A 303 10.12 27.44 6.85
N GLU A 304 10.80 26.31 7.11
CA GLU A 304 11.30 25.39 6.07
C GLU A 304 10.19 24.90 5.12
N PHE A 305 8.96 24.74 5.62
CA PHE A 305 7.81 24.31 4.84
C PHE A 305 7.38 25.35 3.78
N TRP A 306 7.61 26.64 4.05
CA TRP A 306 7.14 27.77 3.23
C TRP A 306 8.24 28.42 2.40
N THR A 307 9.42 27.79 2.31
CA THR A 307 10.51 28.26 1.46
C THR A 307 10.11 28.23 -0.02
N LYS A 308 10.71 29.12 -0.83
CA LYS A 308 10.44 29.16 -2.28
C LYS A 308 10.86 27.88 -2.97
N GLU A 309 11.89 27.23 -2.44
CA GLU A 309 12.46 25.98 -2.93
C GLU A 309 11.50 24.81 -2.68
N ALA A 310 10.91 24.73 -1.48
CA ALA A 310 9.94 23.67 -1.14
C ALA A 310 8.59 23.87 -1.84
N LEU A 311 8.18 25.13 -2.02
CA LEU A 311 6.89 25.43 -2.64
C LEU A 311 6.88 24.92 -4.09
N ARG A 312 6.00 23.96 -4.37
CA ARG A 312 5.78 23.42 -5.72
C ARG A 312 6.94 22.64 -6.31
N GLU A 313 7.80 22.09 -5.46
CA GLU A 313 8.90 21.23 -5.86
C GLU A 313 8.41 19.82 -6.25
N LYS A 314 7.47 19.30 -5.46
CA LYS A 314 7.06 17.89 -5.50
C LYS A 314 6.25 17.58 -6.75
N THR A 315 6.63 16.50 -7.43
CA THR A 315 5.85 15.97 -8.55
C THR A 315 4.72 15.09 -8.04
N LYS A 316 3.50 15.32 -8.57
CA LYS A 316 2.32 14.52 -8.27
C LYS A 316 2.47 13.09 -8.79
N SER A 317 2.12 12.12 -7.94
CA SER A 317 1.90 10.75 -8.39
C SER A 317 0.76 10.69 -9.42
N PRO A 318 0.66 9.63 -10.23
CA PRO A 318 -0.46 9.47 -11.17
C PRO A 318 -1.84 9.58 -10.52
N PHE A 319 -2.01 9.03 -9.31
CA PHE A 319 -3.25 9.13 -8.56
C PHE A 319 -3.53 10.58 -8.14
N GLU A 320 -2.53 11.30 -7.63
CA GLU A 320 -2.67 12.71 -7.25
C GLU A 320 -2.99 13.60 -8.44
N LEU A 321 -2.37 13.36 -9.60
CA LEU A 321 -2.66 14.08 -10.83
C LEU A 321 -4.14 13.92 -11.21
N ALA A 322 -4.63 12.67 -11.23
CA ALA A 322 -6.01 12.39 -11.60
C ALA A 322 -7.03 13.00 -10.62
N ILE A 323 -6.79 12.87 -9.32
CA ILE A 323 -7.66 13.47 -8.30
C ILE A 323 -7.60 15.00 -8.32
N SER A 324 -6.41 15.58 -8.53
CA SER A 324 -6.27 17.04 -8.65
C SER A 324 -7.04 17.58 -9.87
N ALA A 325 -6.98 16.89 -11.01
CA ALA A 325 -7.76 17.25 -12.20
C ALA A 325 -9.27 17.19 -11.91
N ILE A 326 -9.75 16.12 -11.28
CA ILE A 326 -11.17 15.97 -10.89
C ILE A 326 -11.62 17.12 -10.00
N ARG A 327 -10.83 17.46 -8.98
CA ARG A 327 -11.19 18.49 -8.00
C ARG A 327 -11.10 19.91 -8.57
N ALA A 328 -10.07 20.19 -9.37
CA ALA A 328 -9.87 21.50 -9.97
C ALA A 328 -10.95 21.85 -11.01
N THR A 329 -11.60 20.85 -11.60
CA THR A 329 -12.65 21.04 -12.61
C THR A 329 -14.06 20.69 -12.14
N ASP A 330 -14.24 20.36 -10.86
CA ASP A 330 -15.50 19.85 -10.30
C ASP A 330 -16.13 18.71 -11.13
N ALA A 331 -15.29 17.79 -11.61
CA ALA A 331 -15.71 16.74 -12.53
C ALA A 331 -16.65 15.73 -11.84
N LYS A 332 -17.74 15.37 -12.52
CA LYS A 332 -18.65 14.31 -12.10
C LYS A 332 -18.07 12.93 -12.43
N VAL A 333 -17.69 12.19 -11.39
CA VAL A 333 -17.20 10.81 -11.42
C VAL A 333 -18.35 9.83 -11.20
N MET A 334 -18.83 9.20 -12.28
CA MET A 334 -19.86 8.15 -12.28
C MET A 334 -19.27 6.74 -12.40
N MET A 335 -18.11 6.60 -13.06
CA MET A 335 -17.38 5.32 -13.18
C MET A 335 -15.96 5.44 -12.62
N PRO A 336 -15.78 5.40 -11.28
CA PRO A 336 -14.48 5.63 -10.65
C PRO A 336 -13.37 4.70 -11.17
N PHE A 337 -13.70 3.45 -11.49
CA PHE A 337 -12.73 2.48 -11.99
C PHE A 337 -12.02 2.92 -13.28
N GLN A 338 -12.64 3.78 -14.10
CA GLN A 338 -12.00 4.34 -15.29
C GLN A 338 -10.83 5.26 -14.93
N VAL A 339 -10.95 6.00 -13.82
CA VAL A 339 -9.84 6.79 -13.26
C VAL A 339 -8.69 5.86 -12.84
N TYR A 340 -8.99 4.73 -12.17
CA TYR A 340 -7.98 3.73 -11.82
C TYR A 340 -7.24 3.18 -13.04
N GLN A 341 -7.93 2.90 -14.14
CA GLN A 341 -7.28 2.39 -15.35
C GLN A 341 -6.28 3.41 -15.92
N TRP A 342 -6.62 4.70 -15.91
CA TRP A 342 -5.69 5.76 -16.29
C TRP A 342 -4.52 5.92 -15.34
N VAL A 343 -4.78 5.89 -14.03
CA VAL A 343 -3.74 5.93 -12.98
C VAL A 343 -2.77 4.75 -13.15
N SER A 344 -3.29 3.56 -13.49
CA SER A 344 -2.49 2.38 -13.81
C SER A 344 -1.69 2.53 -15.10
N LYS A 345 -2.28 3.11 -16.16
CA LYS A 345 -1.61 3.40 -17.44
C LYS A 345 -0.46 4.41 -17.28
N MET A 346 -0.61 5.34 -16.36
CA MET A 346 0.43 6.31 -15.98
C MET A 346 1.50 5.73 -15.04
N GLY A 347 1.38 4.46 -14.63
CA GLY A 347 2.42 3.72 -13.90
C GLY A 347 2.10 3.38 -12.45
N GLN A 348 0.97 3.82 -11.89
CA GLN A 348 0.62 3.56 -10.50
C GLN A 348 -0.53 2.55 -10.39
N ARG A 349 -0.20 1.25 -10.35
CA ARG A 349 -1.21 0.21 -10.08
C ARG A 349 -1.55 0.20 -8.58
N LEU A 350 -2.60 0.92 -8.20
CA LEU A 350 -3.05 1.01 -6.79
C LEU A 350 -3.18 -0.38 -6.16
N TYR A 351 -2.74 -0.50 -4.91
CA TYR A 351 -2.76 -1.74 -4.11
C TYR A 351 -1.94 -2.91 -4.67
N ASN A 352 -1.06 -2.69 -5.66
CA ASN A 352 -0.33 -3.77 -6.33
C ASN A 352 1.20 -3.56 -6.36
N TYR A 353 1.74 -2.70 -5.50
CA TYR A 353 3.19 -2.60 -5.36
C TYR A 353 3.72 -3.84 -4.64
N GLN A 354 4.61 -4.59 -5.28
CA GLN A 354 5.00 -5.94 -4.82
C GLN A 354 5.89 -5.93 -3.59
N ALA A 355 6.81 -4.98 -3.51
CA ALA A 355 7.76 -4.89 -2.41
C ALA A 355 7.09 -4.26 -1.17
N PRO A 356 7.42 -4.72 0.05
CA PRO A 356 6.86 -4.17 1.29
C PRO A 356 7.23 -2.70 1.53
N THR A 357 8.17 -2.16 0.76
CA THR A 357 8.62 -0.76 0.77
C THR A 357 7.56 0.24 0.31
N GLY A 358 6.60 -0.20 -0.52
CA GLY A 358 5.62 0.68 -1.16
C GLY A 358 6.20 1.51 -2.32
N PHE A 359 5.33 2.26 -3.00
CA PHE A 359 5.75 3.16 -4.07
C PHE A 359 6.71 4.25 -3.53
N PRO A 360 7.79 4.60 -4.26
CA PRO A 360 8.64 5.71 -3.88
C PRO A 360 7.91 7.06 -3.86
N ASP A 361 8.14 7.85 -2.82
CA ASP A 361 7.59 9.21 -2.69
C ASP A 361 8.40 10.27 -3.46
N LYS A 362 9.51 9.90 -4.13
CA LYS A 362 10.38 10.82 -4.88
C LYS A 362 9.80 11.17 -6.25
N GLY A 363 9.92 12.43 -6.66
CA GLY A 363 9.39 12.93 -7.93
C GLY A 363 10.00 12.23 -9.16
N GLN A 364 11.30 11.92 -9.12
CA GLN A 364 12.01 11.27 -10.22
C GLN A 364 11.42 9.90 -10.59
N TYR A 365 10.86 9.16 -9.62
CA TYR A 365 10.20 7.88 -9.89
C TYR A 365 8.98 8.04 -10.82
N TRP A 366 8.33 9.19 -10.74
CA TRP A 366 7.10 9.50 -11.46
C TRP A 366 7.33 10.24 -12.79
N ILE A 367 8.57 10.61 -13.09
CA ILE A 367 8.98 11.35 -14.30
C ILE A 367 9.92 10.49 -15.12
N ASN A 368 9.37 9.81 -16.11
CA ASN A 368 10.09 9.20 -17.22
C ASN A 368 9.38 9.49 -18.55
N THR A 369 10.07 9.34 -19.67
CA THR A 369 9.57 9.71 -21.01
C THR A 369 8.21 9.07 -21.34
N GLY A 370 8.01 7.79 -21.03
CA GLY A 370 6.73 7.10 -21.24
C GLY A 370 5.59 7.56 -20.30
N SER A 371 5.91 7.87 -19.05
CA SER A 371 4.93 8.37 -18.07
C SER A 371 4.44 9.78 -18.41
N LEU A 372 5.32 10.68 -18.86
CA LEU A 372 4.97 12.04 -19.25
C LEU A 372 3.97 12.05 -20.41
N LEU A 373 4.18 11.18 -21.40
CA LEU A 373 3.25 11.01 -22.50
C LEU A 373 1.87 10.53 -22.04
N ASN A 374 1.83 9.51 -21.18
CA ASN A 374 0.57 8.99 -20.65
C ASN A 374 -0.18 10.01 -19.79
N ARG A 375 0.55 10.89 -19.07
CA ARG A 375 -0.02 12.00 -18.30
C ARG A 375 -0.61 13.09 -19.19
N MET A 376 0.07 13.44 -20.28
CA MET A 376 -0.48 14.35 -21.30
C MET A 376 -1.74 13.78 -21.95
N ASN A 377 -1.70 12.49 -22.33
CA ASN A 377 -2.84 11.76 -22.85
C ASN A 377 -4.03 11.73 -21.88
N PHE A 378 -3.76 11.54 -20.58
CA PHE A 378 -4.79 11.62 -19.55
C PHE A 378 -5.44 13.01 -19.54
N GLY A 379 -4.66 14.09 -19.51
CA GLY A 379 -5.18 15.47 -19.54
C GLY A 379 -6.10 15.72 -20.73
N LEU A 380 -5.66 15.39 -21.93
CA LEU A 380 -6.44 15.55 -23.17
C LEU A 380 -7.72 14.72 -23.16
N ALA A 381 -7.65 13.46 -22.73
CA ALA A 381 -8.82 12.57 -22.68
C ALA A 381 -9.83 13.01 -21.61
N PHE A 382 -9.33 13.48 -20.46
CA PHE A 382 -10.13 13.96 -19.34
C PHE A 382 -10.89 15.24 -19.72
N ALA A 383 -10.17 16.27 -20.19
CA ALA A 383 -10.76 17.56 -20.54
C ALA A 383 -11.72 17.47 -21.73
N SER A 384 -11.48 16.54 -22.67
CA SER A 384 -12.35 16.31 -23.84
C SER A 384 -13.51 15.34 -23.59
N ASN A 385 -13.79 14.97 -22.33
CA ASN A 385 -14.86 14.02 -21.97
C ASN A 385 -14.78 12.65 -22.67
N ARG A 386 -13.56 12.18 -23.00
CA ARG A 386 -13.32 10.87 -23.65
C ARG A 386 -13.18 9.72 -22.66
N ILE A 387 -13.03 10.01 -21.37
CA ILE A 387 -12.96 9.00 -20.31
C ILE A 387 -14.40 8.58 -19.93
N PRO A 388 -14.79 7.30 -20.11
CA PRO A 388 -16.15 6.87 -19.81
C PRO A 388 -16.55 7.15 -18.35
N GLY A 389 -17.77 7.65 -18.17
CA GLY A 389 -18.32 7.92 -16.83
C GLY A 389 -17.66 9.06 -16.06
N ILE A 390 -16.78 9.85 -16.69
CA ILE A 390 -16.25 11.09 -16.13
C ILE A 390 -16.79 12.24 -16.98
N LYS A 391 -17.38 13.25 -16.33
CA LYS A 391 -17.95 14.42 -17.01
C LYS A 391 -17.36 15.70 -16.45
N VAL A 392 -16.82 16.51 -17.34
CA VAL A 392 -16.25 17.83 -17.07
C VAL A 392 -17.06 18.88 -17.82
N ASP A 393 -17.49 19.92 -17.12
CA ASP A 393 -18.16 21.08 -17.70
C ASP A 393 -17.22 22.29 -17.67
N LEU A 394 -16.44 22.44 -18.74
CA LEU A 394 -15.45 23.51 -18.84
C LEU A 394 -16.10 24.89 -18.95
N MET A 395 -17.30 24.98 -19.53
CA MET A 395 -18.02 26.25 -19.65
C MET A 395 -18.49 26.71 -18.28
N ALA A 396 -19.05 25.81 -17.46
CA ALA A 396 -19.46 26.14 -16.10
C ALA A 396 -18.31 26.68 -15.25
N LEU A 397 -17.07 26.18 -15.43
CA LEU A 397 -15.88 26.69 -14.74
C LEU A 397 -15.56 28.15 -15.06
N ASN A 398 -15.93 28.62 -16.26
CA ASN A 398 -15.76 30.01 -16.68
C ASN A 398 -17.09 30.79 -16.66
N ASN A 399 -18.01 30.46 -15.74
CA ASN A 399 -19.32 31.11 -15.61
C ASN A 399 -20.12 31.11 -16.94
N ASN A 400 -19.98 30.04 -17.73
CA ASN A 400 -20.56 29.89 -19.06
C ASN A 400 -20.14 30.95 -20.08
N ARG A 401 -19.00 31.61 -19.86
CA ARG A 401 -18.38 32.51 -20.84
C ARG A 401 -17.44 31.72 -21.76
N GLU A 402 -17.65 31.84 -23.06
CA GLU A 402 -16.76 31.27 -24.05
C GLU A 402 -15.56 32.21 -24.28
N PRO A 403 -14.31 31.72 -24.19
CA PRO A 403 -13.14 32.51 -24.58
C PRO A 403 -13.13 32.76 -26.09
N GLU A 404 -12.67 33.94 -26.50
CA GLU A 404 -12.63 34.40 -27.90
C GLU A 404 -11.53 33.70 -28.72
N SER A 405 -10.53 33.12 -28.05
CA SER A 405 -9.41 32.42 -28.68
C SER A 405 -8.81 31.32 -27.80
N ALA A 406 -7.98 30.45 -28.40
CA ALA A 406 -7.22 29.44 -27.67
C ALA A 406 -6.19 30.05 -26.69
N GLU A 407 -5.62 31.21 -27.02
CA GLU A 407 -4.70 31.92 -26.12
C GLU A 407 -5.43 32.55 -24.93
N GLU A 408 -6.61 33.15 -25.16
CA GLU A 408 -7.45 33.64 -24.07
C GLU A 408 -7.90 32.49 -23.17
N ALA A 409 -8.35 31.37 -23.76
CA ALA A 409 -8.70 30.16 -23.03
C ALA A 409 -7.50 29.68 -22.18
N LEU A 410 -6.30 29.65 -22.75
CA LEU A 410 -5.10 29.23 -22.03
C LEU A 410 -4.84 30.12 -20.81
N ARG A 411 -4.97 31.43 -20.95
CA ARG A 411 -4.82 32.38 -19.83
C ARG A 411 -5.89 32.19 -18.76
N VAL A 412 -7.16 32.15 -19.15
CA VAL A 412 -8.31 32.01 -18.24
C VAL A 412 -8.23 30.70 -17.46
N PHE A 413 -8.09 29.57 -18.15
CA PHE A 413 -8.07 28.26 -17.49
C PHE A 413 -6.77 28.00 -16.72
N SER A 414 -5.64 28.58 -17.12
CA SER A 414 -4.42 28.51 -16.29
C SER A 414 -4.63 29.24 -14.96
N LYS A 415 -5.32 30.38 -14.96
CA LYS A 415 -5.66 31.10 -13.72
C LYS A 415 -6.70 30.35 -12.87
N LEU A 416 -7.69 29.71 -13.48
CA LEU A 416 -8.69 28.92 -12.75
C LEU A 416 -8.08 27.65 -12.11
N LEU A 417 -7.26 26.92 -12.86
CA LEU A 417 -6.71 25.63 -12.42
C LEU A 417 -5.44 25.76 -11.60
N MET A 418 -4.71 26.88 -11.73
CA MET A 418 -3.44 27.12 -11.06
C MET A 418 -3.35 28.58 -10.56
N PRO A 419 -4.26 29.03 -9.68
CA PRO A 419 -4.46 30.45 -9.35
C PRO A 419 -3.23 31.15 -8.78
N GLU A 420 -2.35 30.42 -8.13
CA GLU A 420 -1.17 30.99 -7.49
C GLU A 420 0.12 30.90 -8.35
N ARG A 421 0.04 30.40 -9.61
CA ARG A 421 1.19 30.31 -10.54
C ARG A 421 1.38 31.61 -11.32
N ASN A 422 2.62 31.86 -11.75
CA ASN A 422 2.89 32.88 -12.78
C ASN A 422 2.37 32.37 -14.13
N ILE A 423 1.23 32.91 -14.56
CA ILE A 423 0.54 32.47 -15.77
C ILE A 423 1.28 32.86 -17.04
N ASP A 424 2.03 33.97 -17.05
CA ASP A 424 2.68 34.45 -18.28
C ASP A 424 3.78 33.50 -18.77
N GLU A 425 4.58 32.95 -17.86
CA GLU A 425 5.57 31.93 -18.20
C GLU A 425 4.91 30.64 -18.69
N SER A 426 3.84 30.19 -18.03
CA SER A 426 3.10 28.99 -18.43
C SER A 426 2.47 29.18 -19.82
N VAL A 427 1.84 30.32 -20.08
CA VAL A 427 1.25 30.64 -21.39
C VAL A 427 2.33 30.61 -22.46
N LYS A 428 3.45 31.32 -22.26
CA LYS A 428 4.57 31.34 -23.21
C LYS A 428 5.10 29.93 -23.54
N ARG A 429 5.14 29.03 -22.56
CA ARG A 429 5.60 27.63 -22.76
C ARG A 429 4.57 26.76 -23.47
N LEU A 430 3.28 26.97 -23.20
CA LEU A 430 2.20 26.09 -23.67
C LEU A 430 1.60 26.55 -25.02
N THR A 431 1.68 27.83 -25.37
CA THR A 431 1.18 28.35 -26.66
C THR A 431 1.70 27.56 -27.88
N PRO A 432 3.00 27.22 -28.00
CA PRO A 432 3.49 26.43 -29.13
C PRO A 432 2.83 25.05 -29.28
N LEU A 433 2.36 24.46 -28.18
CA LEU A 433 1.65 23.17 -28.20
C LEU A 433 0.23 23.32 -28.73
N LEU A 434 -0.41 24.47 -28.57
CA LEU A 434 -1.75 24.74 -29.11
C LEU A 434 -1.75 24.82 -30.64
N THR A 435 -0.64 25.31 -31.20
CA THR A 435 -0.48 25.55 -32.63
C THR A 435 0.07 24.35 -33.41
N ASP A 436 0.39 23.24 -32.74
CA ASP A 436 0.94 22.04 -33.40
C ASP A 436 -0.19 21.14 -33.92
N PRO A 437 -0.50 21.15 -35.24
CA PRO A 437 -1.61 20.38 -35.81
C PRO A 437 -1.37 18.86 -35.74
N GLU A 438 -0.11 18.45 -35.55
CA GLU A 438 0.29 17.07 -35.41
C GLU A 438 0.45 16.66 -33.95
N LEU A 439 0.12 17.51 -32.97
CA LEU A 439 0.31 17.23 -31.54
C LEU A 439 -0.32 15.88 -31.15
N GLN A 440 -1.59 15.66 -31.52
CA GLN A 440 -2.30 14.43 -31.18
C GLN A 440 -1.66 13.20 -31.87
N LYS A 441 -1.30 13.31 -33.16
CA LYS A 441 -0.62 12.22 -33.89
C LYS A 441 0.78 11.94 -33.36
N LYS A 442 1.55 12.97 -32.99
CA LYS A 442 2.87 12.85 -32.35
C LYS A 442 2.75 12.14 -31.00
N ILE A 443 1.73 12.50 -30.23
CA ILE A 443 1.41 11.86 -28.95
C ILE A 443 1.00 10.38 -29.16
N ASP A 444 0.15 10.09 -30.14
CA ASP A 444 -0.33 8.74 -30.42
C ASP A 444 0.78 7.84 -31.02
N ASN A 445 1.63 8.38 -31.89
CA ASN A 445 2.78 7.68 -32.47
C ASN A 445 3.84 7.35 -31.41
N ALA A 446 4.11 8.26 -30.46
CA ALA A 446 4.99 8.00 -29.33
C ALA A 446 4.43 6.92 -28.38
N ALA A 447 3.10 6.78 -28.30
CA ALA A 447 2.43 5.76 -27.49
C ALA A 447 2.45 4.37 -28.15
N GLY A 448 2.44 4.30 -29.49
CA GLY A 448 2.56 3.06 -30.25
C GLY A 448 3.95 2.40 -30.14
N GLN A 449 5.00 3.20 -29.96
CA GLN A 449 6.39 2.72 -29.82
C GLN A 449 6.74 2.19 -28.41
N THR A 450 5.91 2.45 -27.40
CA THR A 450 6.16 2.07 -25.99
C THR A 450 5.45 0.78 -25.54
N SER A 451 4.84 0.02 -26.47
CA SER A 451 4.21 -1.30 -26.24
C SER A 451 5.19 -2.42 -25.81
N THR A 452 6.49 -2.14 -25.75
CA THR A 452 7.52 -3.09 -25.30
C THR A 452 8.34 -2.54 -24.13
N TYR A 453 7.70 -2.32 -22.98
CA TYR A 453 8.45 -2.19 -21.72
C TYR A 453 7.84 -3.09 -20.65
N LYS A 454 8.27 -4.36 -20.67
CA LYS A 454 8.28 -5.19 -19.48
C LYS A 454 9.23 -4.54 -18.46
N SER A 455 8.69 -4.23 -17.29
CA SER A 455 9.33 -4.46 -15.97
C SER A 455 10.85 -4.25 -15.83
N ALA A 456 11.44 -3.16 -16.34
CA ALA A 456 12.87 -2.90 -16.16
C ALA A 456 13.23 -2.20 -14.83
N VAL A 457 12.25 -1.71 -14.06
CA VAL A 457 12.49 -1.08 -12.73
C VAL A 457 12.26 -2.07 -11.58
N GLN A 458 11.76 -3.28 -11.90
CA GLN A 458 11.58 -4.33 -10.90
C GLN A 458 12.86 -5.15 -10.67
N GLU A 459 13.84 -5.11 -11.59
CA GLU A 459 15.05 -5.92 -11.49
C GLU A 459 16.14 -5.29 -10.59
N ASP A 460 16.30 -3.96 -10.57
CA ASP A 460 17.40 -3.34 -9.81
C ASP A 460 17.22 -3.32 -8.28
N GLU A 461 16.01 -3.14 -7.75
CA GLU A 461 15.79 -3.23 -6.29
C GLU A 461 15.48 -4.66 -5.81
N SER A 462 15.12 -5.57 -6.73
CA SER A 462 14.90 -6.98 -6.38
C SER A 462 16.21 -7.78 -6.33
N ASN A 463 17.25 -7.36 -7.05
CA ASN A 463 18.51 -8.11 -7.13
C ASN A 463 19.36 -8.05 -5.85
N GLU A 464 19.24 -7.01 -5.03
CA GLU A 464 19.94 -6.96 -3.73
C GLU A 464 19.26 -7.80 -2.64
N MET A 465 17.94 -8.00 -2.70
CA MET A 465 17.21 -8.82 -1.71
C MET A 465 16.90 -10.26 -2.14
N MET A 466 17.02 -10.59 -3.44
CA MET A 466 16.77 -11.95 -3.95
C MET A 466 17.93 -12.94 -3.77
N GLN A 467 19.10 -12.53 -3.26
CA GLN A 467 20.22 -13.46 -3.04
C GLN A 467 20.07 -14.38 -1.81
N LYS A 468 18.98 -14.31 -1.03
CA LYS A 468 18.84 -15.10 0.21
C LYS A 468 17.62 -16.01 0.34
N GLN A 469 16.94 -16.41 -0.74
CA GLN A 469 15.99 -17.52 -0.66
C GLN A 469 16.13 -18.53 -1.81
N GLY A 470 16.49 -19.75 -1.44
CA GLY A 470 16.71 -20.87 -2.34
C GLY A 470 15.46 -21.35 -3.08
N LYS A 471 15.67 -21.59 -4.38
CA LYS A 471 14.98 -22.49 -5.32
C LYS A 471 13.68 -23.15 -4.83
N GLY A 472 12.54 -22.70 -5.39
CA GLY A 472 11.26 -23.41 -5.20
C GLY A 472 10.02 -22.86 -5.91
N ALA A 473 10.10 -22.05 -6.96
CA ALA A 473 8.90 -21.61 -7.70
C ALA A 473 8.73 -22.39 -9.02
N LYS A 474 7.78 -23.35 -9.03
CA LYS A 474 7.33 -24.02 -10.26
C LYS A 474 6.66 -22.99 -11.19
N LYS A 475 7.13 -22.94 -12.45
CA LYS A 475 6.48 -22.21 -13.56
C LYS A 475 5.05 -22.71 -13.74
N ILE A 476 4.06 -21.89 -13.39
CA ILE A 476 2.68 -22.06 -13.84
C ILE A 476 2.58 -21.33 -15.18
N GLY A 477 2.23 -22.07 -16.24
CA GLY A 477 2.15 -21.57 -17.61
C GLY A 477 1.17 -20.39 -17.72
N GLY A 478 1.68 -19.26 -18.19
CA GLY A 478 0.91 -18.05 -18.41
C GLY A 478 -0.01 -18.20 -19.62
N LYS A 479 -1.34 -18.25 -19.38
CA LYS A 479 -2.30 -17.76 -20.36
C LYS A 479 -2.04 -16.26 -20.54
N LYS A 480 -1.77 -15.82 -21.77
CA LYS A 480 -1.75 -14.39 -22.14
C LYS A 480 -3.15 -13.83 -21.89
N ASN A 481 -3.40 -13.25 -20.72
CA ASN A 481 -4.55 -12.38 -20.54
C ASN A 481 -4.27 -11.11 -21.36
N ALA A 482 -4.99 -10.94 -22.46
CA ALA A 482 -5.00 -9.67 -23.18
C ALA A 482 -5.40 -8.57 -22.19
N GLU A 483 -4.55 -7.54 -22.02
CA GLU A 483 -4.95 -6.36 -21.27
C GLU A 483 -6.17 -5.75 -21.97
N PRO A 484 -7.28 -5.49 -21.25
CA PRO A 484 -8.46 -4.89 -21.86
C PRO A 484 -8.08 -3.52 -22.45
N GLN A 485 -8.15 -3.39 -23.76
CA GLN A 485 -7.93 -2.11 -24.43
C GLN A 485 -8.96 -1.10 -23.90
N LEU A 486 -8.46 0.03 -23.40
CA LEU A 486 -9.30 1.12 -22.92
C LEU A 486 -10.01 1.74 -24.12
N GLN A 487 -11.30 1.41 -24.32
CA GLN A 487 -12.11 2.05 -25.36
C GLN A 487 -12.45 3.47 -24.92
N LEU A 488 -11.85 4.46 -25.60
CA LEU A 488 -12.19 5.87 -25.41
C LEU A 488 -13.58 6.13 -25.98
N ALA A 489 -14.42 6.85 -25.24
CA ALA A 489 -15.69 7.33 -25.77
C ALA A 489 -15.45 8.39 -26.85
N LYS A 490 -16.39 8.53 -27.80
CA LYS A 490 -16.42 9.71 -28.68
C LYS A 490 -16.65 10.95 -27.82
N GLY A 491 -15.62 11.76 -27.63
CA GLY A 491 -15.65 13.02 -26.88
C GLY A 491 -15.78 14.24 -27.80
N ASN A 492 -15.91 15.41 -27.21
CA ASN A 492 -15.92 16.67 -27.95
C ASN A 492 -14.48 17.15 -28.16
N ASN A 493 -14.05 17.32 -29.41
CA ASN A 493 -12.73 17.86 -29.74
C ASN A 493 -12.77 19.39 -29.75
N SER A 494 -13.36 19.98 -28.71
CA SER A 494 -13.47 21.44 -28.61
C SER A 494 -12.09 22.04 -28.32
N MET A 495 -11.87 23.26 -28.81
CA MET A 495 -10.69 24.05 -28.50
C MET A 495 -10.43 24.10 -26.99
N LEU A 496 -11.49 24.25 -26.18
CA LEU A 496 -11.42 24.22 -24.72
C LEU A 496 -10.89 22.88 -24.16
N GLY A 497 -11.35 21.75 -24.68
CA GLY A 497 -10.88 20.42 -24.27
C GLY A 497 -9.40 20.23 -24.55
N GLN A 498 -8.90 20.74 -25.68
CA GLN A 498 -7.48 20.71 -26.02
C GLN A 498 -6.66 21.62 -25.10
N VAL A 499 -7.07 22.88 -24.93
CA VAL A 499 -6.37 23.86 -24.07
C VAL A 499 -6.28 23.35 -22.63
N VAL A 500 -7.40 22.95 -22.04
CA VAL A 500 -7.44 22.47 -20.65
C VAL A 500 -6.69 21.14 -20.51
N GLY A 501 -6.76 20.27 -21.51
CA GLY A 501 -5.99 19.03 -21.52
C GLY A 501 -4.48 19.25 -21.52
N ILE A 502 -4.00 20.25 -22.29
CA ILE A 502 -2.59 20.67 -22.29
C ILE A 502 -2.19 21.25 -20.93
N ILE A 503 -3.04 22.08 -20.31
CA ILE A 503 -2.79 22.62 -18.97
C ILE A 503 -2.65 21.48 -17.95
N ILE A 504 -3.58 20.52 -17.92
CA ILE A 504 -3.53 19.37 -16.98
C ILE A 504 -2.29 18.50 -17.24
N GLY A 505 -1.90 18.34 -18.51
CA GLY A 505 -0.71 17.61 -18.90
C GLY A 505 0.60 18.35 -18.66
N SER A 506 0.57 19.65 -18.37
CA SER A 506 1.77 20.48 -18.20
C SER A 506 2.58 20.11 -16.95
N PRO A 507 3.92 20.29 -16.96
CA PRO A 507 4.75 20.14 -15.77
C PRO A 507 4.27 21.00 -14.58
N GLU A 508 3.73 22.19 -14.86
CA GLU A 508 3.25 23.14 -13.86
C GLU A 508 2.05 22.60 -13.08
N PHE A 509 1.06 22.01 -13.77
CA PHE A 509 -0.09 21.38 -13.13
C PHE A 509 0.31 20.08 -12.41
N GLN A 510 1.33 19.39 -12.91
CA GLN A 510 1.81 18.14 -12.31
C GLN A 510 2.67 18.33 -11.05
N ARG A 511 3.05 19.56 -10.69
CA ARG A 511 3.74 19.85 -9.42
C ARG A 511 2.74 20.28 -8.35
N ARG A 512 2.92 19.83 -7.11
CA ARG A 512 2.06 20.20 -5.95
C ARG A 512 2.73 21.24 -5.09
#